data_AF-A0AAV4E0Q2-F1
#
_entry.id   AF-A0AAV4E0Q2-F1
#
_cell.length_a   1.000
_cell.length_b   1.000
_cell.length_c   1.000
_cell.angle_alpha   90.00
_cell.angle_beta   90.00
_cell.angle_gamma   90.00
#
_symmetry.space_group_name_H-M   'P 1'
#
loop_
_entity.id
_entity.type
_entity.pdbx_description
1 polymer ?
#
loop_
_entity_poly.entity_id
_entity_poly.type
_entity_poly.pdbx_seq_one_letter_code
_entity_poly.pdbx_strand_id
1 'polypeptide(L)'
;MKLEKGLFKGYRSHGDKREQRHFILKHVERCLAIRKRVGSNRRMITMKYYFYSKDSQVQVCRHFFMNTLSISKDFIYGTPYQHSDGVLTSSKQGRHDKHKKVKETVVQDVRDHINSFAAIDSHYCRARTNKKYLDALLSVAKMYRLYEEAYKEHERASLDKYKCIFDKEFNLAFHIPKKYQCEISTSQRNNPTDEKRIV
;
A
#
# COMPACT_ATOMS: atom_id res chain seq x y z
N MET A 1 -36.70 -20.82 -3.59
CA MET A 1 -36.64 -19.37 -3.92
C MET A 1 -36.75 -18.38 -2.76
N LYS A 2 -37.56 -18.57 -1.69
CA LYS A 2 -37.62 -17.58 -0.57
C LYS A 2 -36.40 -17.64 0.38
N LEU A 3 -35.86 -18.83 0.65
CA LEU A 3 -34.68 -19.03 1.51
C LEU A 3 -33.39 -18.43 0.92
N GLU A 4 -33.15 -18.63 -0.39
CA GLU A 4 -31.94 -18.14 -1.09
C GLU A 4 -31.83 -16.61 -1.04
N LYS A 5 -32.96 -15.91 -1.24
CA LYS A 5 -32.99 -14.43 -1.21
C LYS A 5 -32.70 -13.87 0.19
N GLY A 6 -33.08 -14.58 1.25
CA GLY A 6 -32.80 -14.19 2.64
C GLY A 6 -31.32 -14.34 2.98
N LEU A 7 -30.74 -15.50 2.65
CA LEU A 7 -29.32 -15.80 2.91
C LEU A 7 -28.39 -14.84 2.15
N PHE A 8 -28.68 -14.59 0.87
CA PHE A 8 -27.90 -13.65 0.07
C PHE A 8 -27.94 -12.24 0.65
N LYS A 9 -29.12 -11.74 1.03
CA LYS A 9 -29.27 -10.40 1.61
C LYS A 9 -28.53 -10.27 2.94
N GLY A 10 -28.63 -11.27 3.83
CA GLY A 10 -27.90 -11.27 5.10
C GLY A 10 -26.39 -11.37 4.94
N TYR A 11 -25.90 -12.10 3.93
CA TYR A 11 -24.47 -12.15 3.62
C TYR A 11 -23.97 -10.82 3.03
N ARG A 12 -24.74 -10.20 2.13
CA ARG A 12 -24.34 -8.96 1.43
C ARG A 12 -24.57 -7.70 2.25
N SER A 13 -25.37 -7.72 3.31
CA SER A 13 -25.47 -6.61 4.26
C SER A 13 -24.15 -6.38 5.01
N HIS A 14 -23.33 -7.42 5.16
CA HIS A 14 -21.95 -7.31 5.60
C HIS A 14 -21.10 -6.72 4.47
N GLY A 15 -21.02 -5.38 4.42
CA GLY A 15 -20.29 -4.65 3.39
C GLY A 15 -18.77 -4.86 3.46
N ASP A 16 -18.23 -5.24 4.63
CA ASP A 16 -16.81 -5.51 4.81
C ASP A 16 -16.44 -6.95 4.40
N LYS A 17 -15.36 -7.08 3.61
CA LYS A 17 -14.75 -8.37 3.23
C LYS A 17 -14.37 -9.19 4.46
N ARG A 18 -14.03 -8.55 5.58
CA ARG A 18 -13.70 -9.24 6.83
C ARG A 18 -14.91 -9.97 7.41
N GLU A 19 -16.05 -9.31 7.48
CA GLU A 19 -17.30 -9.88 7.98
C GLU A 19 -17.82 -10.99 7.07
N GLN A 20 -17.72 -10.79 5.75
CA GLN A 20 -18.02 -11.82 4.76
C GLN A 20 -17.16 -13.08 4.93
N ARG A 21 -15.87 -12.92 5.25
CA ARG A 21 -14.97 -14.04 5.56
C ARG A 21 -15.33 -14.72 6.87
N HIS A 22 -15.71 -13.95 7.90
CA HIS A 22 -16.18 -14.50 9.16
C HIS A 22 -17.45 -15.33 8.96
N PHE A 23 -18.39 -14.85 8.15
CA PHE A 23 -19.57 -15.62 7.75
C PHE A 23 -19.18 -16.95 7.10
N ILE A 24 -18.23 -16.94 6.16
CA ILE A 24 -17.76 -18.18 5.51
C ILE A 24 -17.14 -19.13 6.53
N LEU A 25 -16.32 -18.65 7.47
CA LEU A 25 -15.71 -19.50 8.49
C LEU A 25 -16.73 -20.20 9.38
N LYS A 26 -17.84 -19.51 9.72
CA LYS A 26 -18.94 -20.10 10.50
C LYS A 26 -19.71 -21.20 9.72
N HIS A 27 -19.69 -21.15 8.40
CA HIS A 27 -20.50 -22.00 7.52
C HIS A 27 -19.69 -23.02 6.71
N VAL A 28 -18.36 -23.02 6.84
CA VAL A 28 -17.45 -23.92 6.14
C VAL A 28 -16.54 -24.62 7.13
N GLU A 29 -16.64 -25.94 7.16
CA GLU A 29 -15.82 -26.80 8.01
C GLU A 29 -14.75 -27.49 7.17
N ARG A 30 -13.50 -27.48 7.63
CA ARG A 30 -12.40 -28.21 6.99
C ARG A 30 -12.20 -29.53 7.72
N CYS A 31 -12.44 -30.65 7.04
CA CYS A 31 -12.26 -31.99 7.59
C CYS A 31 -11.13 -32.71 6.84
N LEU A 32 -10.49 -33.68 7.50
CA LEU A 32 -9.55 -34.57 6.80
C LEU A 32 -10.29 -35.45 5.80
N ALA A 33 -9.64 -35.73 4.66
CA ALA A 33 -10.17 -36.65 3.67
C ALA A 33 -10.19 -38.08 4.22
N ILE A 34 -11.37 -38.69 4.34
CA ILE A 34 -11.58 -40.00 4.98
C ILE A 34 -10.96 -41.15 4.15
N ARG A 35 -10.97 -41.05 2.81
CA ARG A 35 -10.48 -42.10 1.92
C ARG A 35 -9.24 -41.64 1.16
N LYS A 36 -8.10 -42.30 1.41
CA LYS A 36 -6.90 -42.18 0.59
C LYS A 36 -6.89 -43.34 -0.42
N ARG A 37 -6.78 -43.03 -1.72
CA ARG A 37 -6.40 -44.06 -2.70
C ARG A 37 -4.89 -44.26 -2.57
N VAL A 38 -4.44 -45.51 -2.55
CA VAL A 38 -3.01 -45.84 -2.55
C VAL A 38 -2.33 -45.13 -3.73
N GLY A 39 -1.24 -44.41 -3.47
CA GLY A 39 -0.52 -43.61 -4.48
C GLY A 39 -1.09 -42.22 -4.80
N SER A 40 -2.14 -41.75 -4.11
CA SER A 40 -2.75 -40.45 -4.40
C SER A 40 -2.19 -39.31 -3.54
N ASN A 41 -1.54 -38.34 -4.19
CA ASN A 41 -1.09 -37.07 -3.58
C ASN A 41 -2.22 -36.03 -3.45
N ARG A 42 -3.49 -36.49 -3.36
CA ARG A 42 -4.66 -35.60 -3.29
C ARG A 42 -4.75 -34.91 -1.92
N ARG A 43 -5.30 -33.70 -1.93
CA ARG A 43 -5.45 -32.81 -0.77
C ARG A 43 -5.90 -33.57 0.48
N MET A 44 -5.12 -33.47 1.56
CA MET A 44 -5.43 -34.06 2.86
C MET A 44 -6.70 -33.49 3.50
N ILE A 45 -7.15 -32.32 3.03
CA ILE A 45 -8.26 -31.55 3.60
C ILE A 45 -9.40 -31.43 2.57
N THR A 46 -10.61 -31.72 3.02
CA THR A 46 -11.89 -31.52 2.32
C THR A 46 -12.70 -30.44 3.05
N MET A 47 -13.55 -29.72 2.34
CA MET A 47 -14.45 -28.70 2.91
C MET A 47 -15.90 -29.18 2.86
N LYS A 48 -16.61 -29.06 3.98
CA LYS A 48 -18.07 -29.24 4.08
C LYS A 48 -18.72 -27.86 4.23
N TYR A 49 -19.88 -27.69 3.61
CA TYR A 49 -20.60 -26.41 3.53
C TYR A 49 -21.96 -26.56 4.17
N TYR A 50 -22.38 -25.55 4.93
CA TYR A 50 -23.62 -25.57 5.68
C TYR A 50 -24.36 -24.25 5.63
N PHE A 51 -25.67 -24.28 5.80
CA PHE A 51 -26.51 -23.11 6.11
C PHE A 51 -27.38 -23.39 7.33
N TYR A 52 -27.67 -22.37 8.13
CA TYR A 52 -28.60 -22.46 9.24
C TYR A 52 -30.00 -22.08 8.78
N SER A 53 -30.99 -22.92 9.08
CA SER A 53 -32.41 -22.65 8.84
C SER A 53 -33.21 -23.03 10.07
N LYS A 54 -33.91 -22.05 10.68
CA LYS A 54 -34.84 -22.23 11.80
C LYS A 54 -34.34 -23.22 12.87
N ASP A 55 -33.10 -23.04 13.32
CA ASP A 55 -32.41 -23.83 14.36
C ASP A 55 -31.76 -25.16 13.94
N SER A 56 -31.82 -25.54 12.66
CA SER A 56 -31.08 -26.69 12.14
C SER A 56 -29.97 -26.28 11.17
N GLN A 57 -28.81 -26.92 11.31
CA GLN A 57 -27.71 -26.81 10.35
C GLN A 57 -27.94 -27.81 9.20
N VAL A 58 -28.09 -27.31 7.99
CA VAL A 58 -28.31 -28.12 6.78
C VAL A 58 -27.03 -28.15 5.97
N GLN A 59 -26.51 -29.35 5.70
CA GLN A 59 -25.37 -29.52 4.81
C GLN A 59 -25.78 -29.30 3.36
N VAL A 60 -24.98 -28.55 2.61
CA VAL A 60 -25.21 -28.24 1.20
C VAL A 60 -24.00 -28.60 0.35
N CYS A 61 -24.21 -28.76 -0.96
CA CYS A 61 -23.11 -28.94 -1.89
C CYS A 61 -22.36 -27.62 -2.13
N ARG A 62 -21.10 -27.71 -2.57
CA ARG A 62 -20.26 -26.54 -2.87
C ARG A 62 -20.92 -25.60 -3.89
N HIS A 63 -21.52 -26.17 -4.94
CA HIS A 63 -22.11 -25.40 -6.04
C HIS A 63 -23.29 -24.55 -5.54
N PHE A 64 -24.18 -25.14 -4.74
CA PHE A 64 -25.29 -24.44 -4.12
C PHE A 64 -24.81 -23.30 -3.21
N PHE A 65 -23.81 -23.56 -2.36
CA PHE A 65 -23.24 -22.55 -1.47
C PHE A 65 -22.67 -21.34 -2.25
N MET A 66 -21.87 -21.61 -3.28
CA MET A 66 -21.26 -20.59 -4.13
C MET A 66 -22.31 -19.74 -4.86
N ASN A 67 -23.31 -20.38 -5.47
CA ASN A 67 -24.36 -19.68 -6.21
C ASN A 67 -25.24 -18.84 -5.26
N THR A 68 -25.58 -19.39 -4.09
CA THR A 68 -26.44 -18.72 -3.09
C THR A 68 -25.80 -17.44 -2.57
N LEU A 69 -24.48 -17.42 -2.31
CA LEU A 69 -23.77 -16.23 -1.84
C LEU A 69 -23.19 -15.38 -2.98
N SER A 70 -23.26 -15.90 -4.21
CA SER A 70 -22.59 -15.37 -5.41
C SER A 70 -21.11 -15.09 -5.17
N ILE A 71 -20.39 -16.11 -4.69
CA ILE A 71 -18.95 -16.05 -4.38
C ILE A 71 -18.15 -17.06 -5.20
N SER A 72 -16.90 -16.71 -5.50
CA SER A 72 -15.98 -17.61 -6.20
C SER A 72 -15.39 -18.65 -5.25
N LYS A 73 -14.94 -19.77 -5.83
CA LYS A 73 -14.17 -20.79 -5.11
C LYS A 73 -12.93 -20.18 -4.44
N ASP A 74 -12.26 -19.26 -5.12
CA ASP A 74 -10.99 -18.68 -4.67
C ASP A 74 -11.17 -17.79 -3.44
N PHE A 75 -12.34 -17.15 -3.31
CA PHE A 75 -12.68 -16.39 -2.11
C PHE A 75 -12.81 -17.30 -0.88
N ILE A 76 -13.41 -18.48 -1.04
CA ILE A 76 -13.54 -19.49 0.01
C ILE A 76 -12.16 -20.05 0.39
N TYR A 77 -11.34 -20.45 -0.60
CA TYR A 77 -10.01 -21.01 -0.34
C TYR A 77 -9.03 -19.99 0.23
N GLY A 78 -9.10 -18.74 -0.22
CA GLY A 78 -8.28 -17.63 0.25
C GLY A 78 -8.72 -17.05 1.59
N THR A 79 -9.83 -17.51 2.15
CA THR A 79 -10.22 -17.17 3.53
C THR A 79 -9.29 -17.91 4.50
N PRO A 80 -8.49 -17.18 5.30
CA PRO A 80 -7.56 -17.79 6.24
C PRO A 80 -8.34 -18.59 7.29
N TYR A 81 -7.97 -19.86 7.46
CA TYR A 81 -8.53 -20.72 8.50
C TYR A 81 -7.89 -20.36 9.83
N GLN A 82 -8.70 -20.36 10.89
CA GLN A 82 -8.27 -19.93 12.21
C GLN A 82 -7.28 -20.92 12.83
N HIS A 83 -6.25 -20.37 13.46
CA HIS A 83 -5.60 -21.02 14.58
C HIS A 83 -6.49 -20.77 15.81
N SER A 84 -7.04 -21.86 16.36
CA SER A 84 -7.65 -22.06 17.70
C SER A 84 -8.74 -21.12 18.25
N ASP A 85 -8.76 -19.80 18.00
CA ASP A 85 -9.44 -18.86 18.90
C ASP A 85 -10.65 -18.14 18.31
N GLY A 86 -11.18 -18.55 17.16
CA GLY A 86 -12.40 -17.91 16.64
C GLY A 86 -12.21 -16.51 16.05
N VAL A 87 -10.98 -15.96 16.04
CA VAL A 87 -10.67 -14.61 15.55
C VAL A 87 -10.05 -14.65 14.14
N LEU A 88 -10.65 -13.92 13.19
CA LEU A 88 -10.05 -13.72 11.86
C LEU A 88 -8.82 -12.80 12.00
N THR A 89 -7.64 -13.30 11.67
CA THR A 89 -6.44 -12.46 11.59
C THR A 89 -6.61 -11.41 10.49
N SER A 90 -6.16 -10.19 10.76
CA SER A 90 -6.21 -9.10 9.77
C SER A 90 -5.43 -9.51 8.52
N SER A 91 -5.95 -9.18 7.33
CA SER A 91 -5.27 -9.52 6.08
C SER A 91 -3.89 -8.86 6.02
N LYS A 92 -2.84 -9.66 5.81
CA LYS A 92 -1.48 -9.18 5.50
C LYS A 92 -1.28 -8.91 3.99
N GLN A 93 -2.36 -8.88 3.21
CA GLN A 93 -2.29 -8.65 1.77
C GLN A 93 -1.71 -7.25 1.50
N GLY A 94 -0.74 -7.16 0.57
CA GLY A 94 -0.03 -5.92 0.25
C GLY A 94 0.95 -5.43 1.32
N ARG A 95 1.04 -6.11 2.47
CA ARG A 95 1.98 -5.79 3.55
C ARG A 95 3.04 -6.87 3.61
N HIS A 96 4.05 -6.75 2.75
CA HIS A 96 5.24 -7.59 2.84
C HIS A 96 6.43 -6.74 3.25
N ASP A 97 6.95 -6.98 4.46
CA ASP A 97 8.18 -6.35 4.96
C ASP A 97 9.46 -6.84 4.25
N LYS A 98 9.31 -7.44 3.06
CA LYS A 98 10.39 -7.95 2.21
C LYS A 98 11.03 -6.89 1.32
N HIS A 99 10.60 -5.64 1.41
CA HIS A 99 11.25 -4.56 0.68
C HIS A 99 12.64 -4.33 1.27
N LYS A 100 13.68 -4.42 0.43
CA LYS A 100 15.04 -4.04 0.83
C LYS A 100 15.03 -2.59 1.27
N LYS A 101 15.32 -2.34 2.54
CA LYS A 101 15.50 -0.99 3.07
C LYS A 101 16.93 -0.56 2.76
N VAL A 102 17.08 0.68 2.29
CA VAL A 102 18.40 1.31 2.18
C VAL A 102 18.99 1.42 3.59
N LYS A 103 20.27 1.10 3.75
CA LYS A 103 20.94 1.20 5.05
C LYS A 103 20.90 2.65 5.55
N GLU A 104 20.73 2.82 6.86
CA GLU A 104 20.65 4.16 7.45
C GLU A 104 21.94 4.97 7.24
N THR A 105 23.10 4.32 7.19
CA THR A 105 24.38 4.96 6.89
C THR A 105 24.35 5.69 5.54
N VAL A 106 23.83 5.03 4.50
CA VAL A 106 23.71 5.61 3.16
C VAL A 106 22.71 6.77 3.14
N VAL A 107 21.63 6.67 3.92
CA VAL A 107 20.67 7.77 4.06
C VAL A 107 21.33 8.98 4.73
N GLN A 108 22.16 8.75 5.76
CA GLN A 108 22.89 9.81 6.44
C GLN A 108 23.93 10.47 5.52
N ASP A 109 24.69 9.68 4.75
CA ASP A 109 25.65 10.19 3.76
C ASP A 109 24.96 11.15 2.76
N VAL A 110 23.75 10.82 2.32
CA VAL A 110 22.95 11.70 1.45
C VAL A 110 22.57 13.00 2.16
N ARG A 111 22.13 12.93 3.43
CA ARG A 111 21.78 14.13 4.21
C ARG A 111 22.98 15.05 4.40
N ASP A 112 24.12 14.48 4.76
CA ASP A 112 25.36 15.22 5.00
C ASP A 112 25.84 15.88 3.71
N HIS A 113 25.79 15.15 2.59
CA HIS A 113 26.11 15.71 1.29
C HIS A 113 25.15 16.85 0.89
N ILE A 114 23.83 16.73 1.11
CA ILE A 114 22.89 17.82 0.80
C ILE A 114 23.16 19.05 1.70
N ASN A 115 23.48 18.85 2.98
CA ASN A 115 23.83 19.93 3.90
C ASN A 115 25.17 20.61 3.60
N SER A 116 26.06 19.96 2.85
CA SER A 116 27.35 20.56 2.45
C SER A 116 27.21 21.74 1.48
N PHE A 117 26.07 21.85 0.79
CA PHE A 117 25.84 22.97 -0.14
C PHE A 117 25.43 24.24 0.60
N ALA A 118 26.07 25.36 0.26
CA ALA A 118 25.67 26.67 0.75
C ALA A 118 24.25 27.02 0.27
N ALA A 119 23.35 27.27 1.22
CA ALA A 119 21.98 27.69 0.95
C ALA A 119 21.75 29.09 1.53
N ILE A 120 21.12 29.95 0.75
CA ILE A 120 20.83 31.34 1.11
C ILE A 120 19.39 31.43 1.63
N ASP A 121 19.19 32.14 2.73
CA ASP A 121 17.85 32.33 3.29
C ASP A 121 16.96 33.19 2.38
N SER A 122 15.65 32.88 2.40
CA SER A 122 14.59 33.63 1.71
C SER A 122 14.53 35.12 2.05
N HIS A 123 15.23 35.59 3.08
CA HIS A 123 15.25 36.99 3.49
C HIS A 123 15.61 37.93 2.33
N TYR A 124 16.41 37.47 1.37
CA TYR A 124 16.72 38.21 0.14
C TYR A 124 15.59 38.23 -0.91
N CYS A 125 14.58 37.35 -0.79
CA CYS A 125 13.59 37.06 -1.83
C CYS A 125 12.11 37.25 -1.44
N ARG A 126 11.71 37.27 -0.15
CA ARG A 126 10.39 37.72 0.39
C ARG A 126 10.23 37.27 1.86
N ALA A 127 9.78 38.17 2.75
CA ALA A 127 9.74 38.01 4.21
C ALA A 127 8.78 36.94 4.80
N ARG A 128 8.12 36.09 3.99
CA ARG A 128 7.00 35.25 4.45
C ARG A 128 7.25 33.73 4.47
N THR A 129 8.41 33.24 4.02
CA THR A 129 8.69 31.80 4.00
C THR A 129 10.04 31.48 4.64
N ASN A 130 10.17 30.35 5.34
CA ASN A 130 11.44 29.84 5.86
C ASN A 130 12.18 28.96 4.82
N LYS A 131 11.98 29.25 3.52
CA LYS A 131 12.55 28.45 2.43
C LYS A 131 13.99 28.88 2.17
N LYS A 132 14.90 27.92 2.01
CA LYS A 132 16.30 28.19 1.67
C LYS A 132 16.53 27.93 0.18
N TYR A 133 17.43 28.70 -0.42
CA TYR A 133 17.70 28.66 -1.86
C TYR A 133 19.14 28.28 -2.15
N LEU A 134 19.31 27.25 -2.97
CA LEU A 134 20.58 26.84 -3.57
C LEU A 134 20.86 27.65 -4.83
N ASP A 135 22.11 27.61 -5.29
CA ASP A 135 22.56 28.28 -6.51
C ASP A 135 21.71 27.89 -7.74
N ALA A 136 21.48 28.85 -8.64
CA ALA A 136 20.72 28.66 -9.88
C ALA A 136 21.39 27.66 -10.85
N LEU A 137 22.71 27.48 -10.76
CA LEU A 137 23.50 26.55 -11.56
C LEU A 137 23.55 25.13 -10.97
N LEU A 138 22.96 24.94 -9.79
CA LEU A 138 22.76 23.62 -9.19
C LEU A 138 21.41 23.04 -9.61
N SER A 139 21.35 21.73 -9.63
CA SER A 139 20.12 20.96 -9.81
C SER A 139 20.26 19.66 -9.03
N VAL A 140 19.15 19.01 -8.68
CA VAL A 140 19.19 17.72 -7.97
C VAL A 140 20.05 16.70 -8.72
N ALA A 141 19.95 16.67 -10.06
CA ALA A 141 20.77 15.79 -10.89
C ALA A 141 22.27 16.12 -10.81
N LYS A 142 22.63 17.40 -10.79
CA LYS A 142 24.03 17.82 -10.66
C LYS A 142 24.58 17.54 -9.26
N MET A 143 23.79 17.81 -8.22
CA MET A 143 24.15 17.46 -6.84
C MET A 143 24.33 15.96 -6.69
N TYR A 144 23.47 15.14 -7.30
CA TYR A 144 23.62 13.69 -7.28
C TYR A 144 24.90 13.20 -7.98
N ARG A 145 25.29 13.81 -9.11
CA ARG A 145 26.60 13.49 -9.74
C ARG A 145 27.78 13.80 -8.83
N LEU A 146 27.74 14.95 -8.14
CA LEU A 146 28.76 15.30 -7.14
C LEU A 146 28.78 14.32 -5.97
N TYR A 147 27.62 13.85 -5.52
CA TYR A 147 27.49 12.80 -4.51
C TYR A 147 28.13 11.49 -4.99
N GLU A 148 27.83 11.06 -6.21
CA GLU A 148 28.44 9.87 -6.80
C GLU A 148 29.96 9.97 -6.88
N GLU A 149 30.48 11.17 -7.07
CA GLU A 149 31.92 11.43 -7.12
C GLU A 149 32.59 11.47 -5.75
N ALA A 150 31.94 12.06 -4.75
CA ALA A 150 32.46 12.18 -3.38
C ALA A 150 32.38 10.86 -2.60
N TYR A 151 31.39 10.01 -2.90
CA TYR A 151 31.12 8.76 -2.18
C TYR A 151 31.38 7.51 -3.04
N LYS A 152 32.36 7.56 -3.97
CA LYS A 152 32.67 6.45 -4.90
C LYS A 152 32.97 5.12 -4.20
N GLU A 153 33.69 5.18 -3.07
CA GLU A 153 34.11 4.01 -2.29
C GLU A 153 33.03 3.50 -1.31
N HIS A 154 31.92 4.24 -1.17
CA HIS A 154 30.82 3.90 -0.26
C HIS A 154 29.68 3.21 -1.00
N GLU A 155 28.79 2.55 -0.24
CA GLU A 155 27.50 2.13 -0.76
C GLU A 155 26.64 3.36 -1.02
N ARG A 156 26.10 3.49 -2.24
CA ARG A 156 25.42 4.72 -2.69
C ARG A 156 23.91 4.55 -2.78
N ALA A 157 23.19 5.63 -2.46
CA ALA A 157 21.76 5.71 -2.75
C ALA A 157 21.52 5.83 -4.26
N SER A 158 20.36 5.33 -4.73
CA SER A 158 19.91 5.63 -6.09
C SER A 158 19.47 7.10 -6.20
N LEU A 159 19.47 7.63 -7.43
CA LEU A 159 18.98 8.98 -7.73
C LEU A 159 17.56 9.22 -7.19
N ASP A 160 16.65 8.26 -7.35
CA ASP A 160 15.28 8.37 -6.84
C ASP A 160 15.24 8.52 -5.32
N LYS A 161 16.08 7.77 -4.61
CA LYS A 161 16.16 7.85 -3.15
C LYS A 161 16.78 9.18 -2.72
N TYR A 162 17.82 9.62 -3.40
CA TYR A 162 18.44 10.93 -3.17
C TYR A 162 17.43 12.07 -3.35
N LYS A 163 16.71 12.07 -4.47
CA LYS A 163 15.66 13.05 -4.77
C LYS A 163 14.52 13.01 -3.73
N CYS A 164 14.09 11.81 -3.34
CA CYS A 164 13.05 11.63 -2.32
C CYS A 164 13.47 12.20 -0.96
N ILE A 165 14.75 12.04 -0.57
CA ILE A 165 15.30 12.66 0.64
C ILE A 165 15.32 14.18 0.49
N PHE A 166 15.84 14.70 -0.62
CA PHE A 166 15.85 16.14 -0.91
C PHE A 166 14.46 16.76 -0.82
N ASP A 167 13.46 16.19 -1.49
CA ASP A 167 12.11 16.76 -1.58
C ASP A 167 11.32 16.65 -0.26
N LYS A 168 11.57 15.61 0.57
CA LYS A 168 10.78 15.36 1.80
C LYS A 168 11.42 15.92 3.06
N GLU A 169 12.74 15.84 3.16
CA GLU A 169 13.45 16.22 4.39
C GLU A 169 13.95 17.66 4.34
N PHE A 170 14.15 18.23 3.14
CA PHE A 170 14.73 19.58 2.99
C PHE A 170 13.72 20.56 2.38
N ASN A 171 13.54 21.70 3.05
CA ASN A 171 12.79 22.84 2.50
C ASN A 171 13.70 23.73 1.62
N LEU A 172 14.36 23.11 0.64
CA LEU A 172 15.28 23.74 -0.31
C LEU A 172 14.61 23.98 -1.67
N ALA A 173 15.04 25.01 -2.38
CA ALA A 173 14.75 25.21 -3.80
C ALA A 173 15.96 25.80 -4.52
N PHE A 174 15.96 25.77 -5.85
CA PHE A 174 16.99 26.43 -6.64
C PHE A 174 16.60 27.89 -6.90
N HIS A 175 17.58 28.79 -6.86
CA HIS A 175 17.37 30.19 -7.16
C HIS A 175 17.02 30.37 -8.64
N ILE A 176 16.03 31.22 -8.94
CA ILE A 176 15.60 31.51 -10.30
C ILE A 176 16.03 32.96 -10.63
N PRO A 177 16.97 33.18 -11.56
CA PRO A 177 17.42 34.52 -11.91
C PRO A 177 16.27 35.39 -12.41
N LYS A 178 16.29 36.68 -12.05
CA LYS A 178 15.21 37.65 -12.35
C LYS A 178 14.81 37.71 -13.82
N LYS A 179 15.77 37.54 -14.74
CA LYS A 179 15.53 37.51 -16.20
C LYS A 179 14.49 36.46 -16.62
N TYR A 180 14.40 35.34 -15.91
CA TYR A 180 13.49 34.23 -16.21
C TYR A 180 12.20 34.22 -15.39
N GLN A 181 12.04 35.16 -14.44
CA GLN A 181 10.85 35.19 -13.56
C GLN A 181 9.57 35.61 -14.32
N CYS A 182 9.70 36.40 -15.39
CA CYS A 182 8.54 36.83 -16.19
C CYS A 182 7.92 35.70 -17.02
N GLU A 183 8.73 34.78 -17.56
CA GLU A 183 8.27 33.65 -18.39
C GLU A 183 7.57 32.55 -17.57
N ILE A 184 8.01 32.34 -16.33
CA ILE A 184 7.45 31.30 -15.43
C ILE A 184 6.15 31.79 -14.76
N SER A 185 6.05 33.09 -14.48
CA SER A 185 4.89 33.66 -13.78
C SER A 185 3.62 33.75 -14.65
N THR A 186 3.73 33.71 -15.98
CA THR A 186 2.57 33.65 -16.89
C THR A 186 2.04 32.24 -17.09
N SER A 187 2.90 31.23 -16.99
CA SER A 187 2.53 29.82 -17.18
C SER A 187 1.85 29.19 -15.95
N GLN A 188 2.16 29.66 -14.73
CA GLN A 188 1.47 29.19 -13.50
C GLN A 188 0.13 29.88 -13.19
N ARG A 189 -0.17 31.04 -13.81
CA ARG A 189 -1.50 31.68 -13.69
C ARG A 189 -2.59 30.96 -14.49
N ASN A 190 -2.20 30.12 -15.45
CA ASN A 190 -3.12 29.41 -16.34
C ASN A 190 -3.49 28.00 -15.85
N ASN A 191 -3.05 27.58 -14.66
CA ASN A 191 -3.49 26.35 -14.02
C ASN A 191 -4.25 26.68 -12.73
N PRO A 192 -5.60 26.77 -12.75
CA PRO A 192 -6.38 26.85 -11.54
C PRO A 192 -6.47 25.44 -10.95
N THR A 193 -5.56 25.09 -10.05
CA THR A 193 -5.76 23.99 -9.10
C THR A 193 -5.70 24.55 -7.69
N ASP A 194 -6.78 25.22 -7.33
CA ASP A 194 -7.21 25.37 -5.94
C ASP A 194 -8.71 25.10 -5.86
N GLU A 195 -9.08 23.83 -5.71
CA GLU A 195 -10.31 23.47 -5.02
C GLU A 195 -9.98 22.61 -3.81
N LYS A 196 -9.93 23.31 -2.68
CA LYS A 196 -10.14 22.81 -1.33
C LYS A 196 -11.30 21.80 -1.30
N ARG A 197 -11.09 20.66 -0.64
CA ARG A 197 -12.16 20.02 0.14
C ARG A 197 -11.61 19.38 1.40
N ILE A 198 -11.58 20.20 2.45
CA ILE A 198 -11.89 19.77 3.81
C ILE A 198 -13.41 19.66 3.85
N VAL A 199 -13.94 18.43 3.90
CA VAL A 199 -14.91 17.84 4.86
C VAL A 199 -14.96 16.36 4.52
#